data_AF-A0A7Y5B3X9-F1
#
_entry.id   AF-A0A7Y5B3X9-F1
#
_cell.length_a   1.000
_cell.length_b   1.000
_cell.length_c   1.000
_cell.angle_alpha   90.00
_cell.angle_beta   90.00
_cell.angle_gamma   90.00
#
_symmetry.space_group_name_H-M   'P 1'
#
loop_
_entity.id
_entity.type
_entity.pdbx_description
1 polymer ?
#
loop_
_entity_poly.entity_id
_entity_poly.type
_entity_poly.pdbx_seq_one_letter_code
_entity_poly.pdbx_strand_id
1 'polypeptide(L)'
;MTDHYKTLGLSRQATQDEIRAKYRELARQFHPDVNPSSAAKEQFLRVQEAYQVLSNPERRKQFDALLQMNQRPPKPKPRPTQSQPNKGEEYKRLLHEAELAFVAGRFFEALAKAKAAAKIQPRSALAHTIVGDVYRIQGKSELALSSYTIALQLDPNNDSLQKKFTRLAKTRAAEPATPIAPAADGVKMAAQIIGFSGCLFTVFMALLAPGQAIGSAGIGAWSSNLLLYMAICGLLLGVLMSASGWVQAVQDALPIKGPGLILALIALLCFPLSAAIYALISTIHGGGSPSLNKAYGAAGLFAILFAVAYFQAFGATLLFGGNVVFAGLLTGWFVSDWGKSA
;
A
#
# COMPACT_ATOMS: atom_id res chain seq x y z
N MET A 1 45.44 -11.09 11.01
CA MET A 1 46.45 -12.07 10.59
C MET A 1 47.82 -11.45 10.82
N THR A 2 48.65 -12.04 11.67
CA THR A 2 49.96 -11.50 12.07
C THR A 2 50.94 -11.62 10.91
N ASP A 3 51.60 -10.55 10.50
CA ASP A 3 52.55 -10.57 9.37
C ASP A 3 53.91 -11.09 9.87
N HIS A 4 54.18 -12.38 9.69
CA HIS A 4 55.40 -13.04 10.17
C HIS A 4 56.70 -12.39 9.62
N TYR A 5 56.66 -11.78 8.44
CA TYR A 5 57.80 -11.04 7.89
C TYR A 5 58.09 -9.79 8.71
N LYS A 6 57.05 -9.05 9.10
CA LYS A 6 57.19 -7.87 9.98
C LYS A 6 57.68 -8.25 11.37
N THR A 7 57.25 -9.39 11.90
CA THR A 7 57.71 -9.90 13.20
C THR A 7 59.22 -10.18 13.21
N LEU A 8 59.80 -10.61 12.09
CA LEU A 8 61.25 -10.78 11.94
C LEU A 8 61.97 -9.52 11.43
N GLY A 9 61.24 -8.43 11.16
CA GLY A 9 61.79 -7.21 10.57
C GLY A 9 62.33 -7.38 9.14
N LEU A 10 61.80 -8.35 8.40
CA LEU A 10 62.26 -8.73 7.07
C LEU A 10 61.27 -8.34 5.98
N SER A 11 61.80 -8.16 4.77
CA SER A 11 60.96 -8.00 3.57
C SER A 11 60.38 -9.35 3.14
N ARG A 12 59.28 -9.32 2.38
CA ARG A 12 58.63 -10.52 1.84
C ARG A 12 59.49 -11.25 0.81
N GLN A 13 60.41 -10.52 0.16
CA GLN A 13 61.40 -11.05 -0.76
C GLN A 13 62.64 -11.62 -0.05
N ALA A 14 62.70 -11.61 1.29
CA ALA A 14 63.87 -12.08 2.02
C ALA A 14 64.22 -13.53 1.68
N THR A 15 65.50 -13.82 1.55
CA THR A 15 65.99 -15.18 1.25
C THR A 15 65.87 -16.08 2.49
N GLN A 16 65.95 -17.40 2.30
CA GLN A 16 65.90 -18.33 3.44
C GLN A 16 67.06 -18.11 4.42
N ASP A 17 68.23 -17.72 3.91
CA ASP A 17 69.40 -17.46 4.74
C ASP A 17 69.25 -16.19 5.58
N GLU A 18 68.62 -15.15 5.03
CA GLU A 18 68.27 -13.92 5.77
C GLU A 18 67.27 -14.21 6.89
N ILE A 19 66.25 -15.05 6.62
CA ILE A 19 65.26 -15.48 7.63
C ILE A 19 65.94 -16.23 8.78
N ARG A 20 66.85 -17.16 8.46
CA ARG A 20 67.63 -17.90 9.47
C ARG A 20 68.57 -17.00 10.25
N ALA A 21 69.24 -16.06 9.59
CA ALA A 21 70.14 -15.11 10.23
C ALA A 21 69.39 -14.22 11.22
N LYS A 22 68.28 -13.61 10.81
CA LYS A 22 67.46 -12.76 11.68
C LYS A 22 66.81 -13.51 12.82
N TYR A 23 66.36 -14.74 12.60
CA TYR A 23 65.87 -15.58 13.70
C TYR A 23 66.95 -15.80 14.77
N ARG A 24 68.19 -16.15 14.38
CA ARG A 24 69.29 -16.35 15.34
C ARG A 24 69.69 -15.08 16.09
N GLU A 25 69.56 -13.92 15.45
CA GLU A 25 69.80 -12.61 16.08
C GLU A 25 68.73 -12.33 17.15
N LEU A 26 67.45 -12.38 16.76
CA LEU A 26 66.32 -12.09 17.66
C LEU A 26 66.16 -13.14 18.76
N ALA A 27 66.43 -14.41 18.47
CA ALA A 27 66.38 -15.49 19.46
C ALA A 27 67.43 -15.32 20.57
N ARG A 28 68.61 -14.75 20.25
CA ARG A 28 69.63 -14.42 21.27
C ARG A 28 69.24 -13.19 22.07
N GLN A 29 68.62 -12.20 21.43
CA GLN A 29 68.18 -10.96 22.07
C GLN A 29 67.02 -11.18 23.06
N PHE A 30 66.09 -12.07 22.71
CA PHE A 30 64.88 -12.36 23.51
C PHE A 30 64.95 -13.70 24.26
N HIS A 31 66.12 -14.33 24.32
CA HIS A 31 66.27 -15.57 25.07
C HIS A 31 65.95 -15.34 26.55
N PRO A 32 65.19 -16.21 27.23
CA PRO A 32 64.83 -16.02 28.64
C PRO A 32 66.04 -15.89 29.57
N ASP A 33 67.16 -16.53 29.23
CA ASP A 33 68.41 -16.43 30.00
C ASP A 33 69.12 -15.08 29.85
N VAL A 34 68.88 -14.34 28.76
CA VAL A 34 69.49 -13.03 28.47
C VAL A 34 68.53 -11.89 28.83
N ASN A 35 67.22 -12.11 28.68
CA ASN A 35 66.18 -11.15 29.00
C ASN A 35 64.96 -11.87 29.62
N PRO A 36 64.88 -11.95 30.97
CA PRO A 36 63.83 -12.69 31.66
C PRO A 36 62.50 -11.92 31.77
N SER A 37 62.35 -10.77 31.11
CA SER A 37 61.10 -10.00 31.14
C SER A 37 59.95 -10.74 30.47
N SER A 38 58.72 -10.56 30.97
CA SER A 38 57.51 -11.13 30.37
C SER A 38 57.31 -10.66 28.92
N ALA A 39 57.67 -9.41 28.62
CA ALA A 39 57.62 -8.84 27.28
C ALA A 39 58.61 -9.53 26.32
N ALA A 40 59.84 -9.83 26.77
CA ALA A 40 60.80 -10.58 25.96
C ALA A 40 60.33 -12.01 25.68
N LYS A 41 59.71 -12.67 26.67
CA LYS A 41 59.11 -14.00 26.48
C LYS A 41 58.01 -14.00 25.41
N GLU A 42 57.13 -12.99 25.41
CA GLU A 42 56.11 -12.87 24.36
C GLU A 42 56.71 -12.60 22.98
N GLN A 43 57.74 -11.75 22.90
CA GLN A 43 58.43 -11.46 21.64
C GLN A 43 59.19 -12.68 21.11
N PHE A 44 59.83 -13.45 21.99
CA PHE A 44 60.49 -14.70 21.65
C PHE A 44 59.52 -15.72 21.05
N LEU A 45 58.33 -15.89 21.64
CA LEU A 45 57.30 -16.78 21.12
C LEU A 45 56.82 -16.35 19.72
N ARG A 46 56.60 -15.05 19.51
CA ARG A 46 56.20 -14.51 18.19
C ARG A 46 57.29 -14.70 17.13
N VAL A 47 58.55 -14.53 17.50
CA VAL A 47 59.71 -14.75 16.62
C VAL A 47 59.84 -16.25 16.26
N GLN A 48 59.63 -17.14 17.23
CA GLN A 48 59.64 -18.58 17.01
C GLN A 48 58.53 -19.03 16.06
N GLU A 49 57.31 -18.54 16.27
CA GLU A 49 56.16 -18.82 15.40
C GLU A 49 56.41 -18.32 13.96
N ALA A 50 56.90 -17.08 13.81
CA ALA A 50 57.25 -16.53 12.51
C ALA A 50 58.32 -17.38 11.79
N TYR A 51 59.34 -17.82 12.50
CA TYR A 51 60.38 -18.68 11.93
C TYR A 51 59.85 -20.07 11.54
N GLN A 52 58.97 -20.67 12.33
CA GLN A 52 58.37 -21.98 11.99
C GLN A 52 57.58 -21.95 10.69
N VAL A 53 56.93 -20.83 10.38
CA VAL A 53 56.17 -20.66 9.13
C VAL A 53 57.11 -20.32 7.96
N LEU A 54 58.06 -19.41 8.16
CA LEU A 54 58.88 -18.86 7.07
C LEU A 54 60.12 -19.70 6.72
N SER A 55 60.66 -20.48 7.65
CA SER A 55 61.90 -21.27 7.44
C SER A 55 61.73 -22.50 6.55
N ASN A 56 60.49 -23.01 6.43
CA ASN A 56 60.18 -24.12 5.56
C ASN A 56 59.61 -23.60 4.22
N PRO A 57 60.21 -23.95 3.07
CA PRO A 57 59.77 -23.44 1.77
C PRO A 57 58.30 -23.70 1.44
N GLU A 58 57.77 -24.88 1.79
CA GLU A 58 56.38 -25.23 1.51
C GLU A 58 55.41 -24.46 2.42
N ARG A 59 55.72 -24.34 3.71
CA ARG A 59 54.89 -23.55 4.63
C ARG A 59 54.91 -22.07 4.28
N ARG A 60 56.07 -21.54 3.89
CA ARG A 60 56.21 -20.17 3.40
C ARG A 60 55.36 -19.94 2.15
N LYS A 61 55.41 -20.86 1.19
CA LYS A 61 54.59 -20.80 -0.03
C LYS A 61 53.09 -20.81 0.27
N GLN A 62 52.65 -21.64 1.20
CA GLN A 62 51.25 -21.67 1.65
C GLN A 62 50.84 -20.37 2.34
N PHE A 63 51.70 -19.84 3.21
CA PHE A 63 51.48 -18.57 3.88
C PHE A 63 51.43 -17.38 2.90
N ASP A 64 52.33 -17.35 1.93
CA ASP A 64 52.37 -16.33 0.88
C ASP A 64 51.13 -16.41 -0.02
N ALA A 65 50.64 -17.62 -0.33
CA ALA A 65 49.39 -17.83 -1.07
C ALA A 65 48.17 -17.31 -0.29
N LEU A 66 48.11 -17.54 1.02
CA LEU A 66 47.05 -17.01 1.89
C LEU A 66 47.10 -15.47 1.98
N LEU A 67 48.30 -14.89 2.11
CA LEU A 67 48.48 -13.44 2.08
C LEU A 67 48.04 -12.85 0.73
N GLN A 68 48.36 -13.51 -0.38
CA GLN A 68 47.96 -13.06 -1.72
C GLN A 68 46.45 -13.19 -1.93
N MET A 69 45.81 -14.21 -1.35
CA MET A 69 44.35 -14.37 -1.37
C MET A 69 43.63 -13.27 -0.56
N ASN A 70 44.21 -12.86 0.58
CA ASN A 70 43.70 -11.74 1.39
C ASN A 70 44.01 -10.35 0.80
N GLN A 71 44.99 -10.23 -0.11
CA GLN A 71 45.33 -8.98 -0.81
C GLN A 71 44.66 -8.83 -2.17
N ARG A 72 43.99 -9.87 -2.67
CA ARG A 72 43.11 -9.72 -3.83
C ARG A 72 41.96 -8.79 -3.42
N PRO A 73 41.70 -7.69 -4.17
CA PRO A 73 40.45 -6.96 -3.95
C PRO A 73 39.31 -7.97 -4.04
N PRO A 74 38.26 -7.83 -3.20
CA PRO A 74 37.13 -8.74 -3.29
C PRO A 74 36.73 -8.78 -4.76
N LYS A 75 36.65 -10.00 -5.34
CA LYS A 75 35.98 -10.20 -6.62
C LYS A 75 34.74 -9.31 -6.55
N PRO A 76 34.50 -8.39 -7.50
CA PRO A 76 33.30 -7.59 -7.44
C PRO A 76 32.19 -8.59 -7.17
N LYS A 77 31.46 -8.41 -6.06
CA LYS A 77 30.20 -9.15 -5.84
C LYS A 77 29.56 -9.17 -7.21
N PRO A 78 29.12 -10.32 -7.75
CA PRO A 78 28.44 -10.30 -9.03
C PRO A 78 27.49 -9.12 -8.93
N ARG A 79 27.73 -8.10 -9.77
CA ARG A 79 26.81 -6.99 -9.94
C ARG A 79 25.46 -7.70 -9.99
N PRO A 80 24.40 -7.26 -9.26
CA PRO A 80 23.10 -7.81 -9.57
C PRO A 80 22.96 -7.56 -11.06
N THR A 81 23.19 -8.60 -11.85
CA THR A 81 22.73 -8.66 -13.20
C THR A 81 21.26 -8.44 -12.91
N GLN A 82 20.73 -7.33 -13.39
CA GLN A 82 19.35 -7.35 -13.83
C GLN A 82 19.30 -8.36 -14.99
N SER A 83 19.67 -9.62 -14.73
CA SER A 83 19.01 -10.75 -15.34
C SER A 83 17.58 -10.47 -14.96
N GLN A 84 16.81 -10.02 -15.95
CA GLN A 84 15.36 -9.99 -15.87
C GLN A 84 14.95 -11.19 -15.03
N PRO A 85 14.19 -11.01 -13.93
CA PRO A 85 13.82 -12.09 -13.05
C PRO A 85 13.46 -13.27 -13.94
N ASN A 86 14.17 -14.39 -13.79
CA ASN A 86 13.82 -15.57 -14.56
C ASN A 86 12.34 -15.79 -14.26
N LYS A 87 11.47 -15.85 -15.28
CA LYS A 87 10.01 -15.82 -15.07
C LYS A 87 9.57 -16.88 -14.05
N GLY A 88 10.29 -18.00 -13.98
CA GLY A 88 10.09 -19.02 -12.94
C GLY A 88 10.46 -18.59 -11.52
N GLU A 89 11.52 -17.80 -11.31
CA GLU A 89 11.88 -17.23 -10.00
C GLU A 89 10.91 -16.12 -9.58
N GLU A 90 10.50 -15.27 -10.53
CA GLU A 90 9.48 -14.24 -10.28
C GLU A 90 8.14 -14.87 -9.88
N TYR A 91 7.72 -15.91 -10.59
CA TYR A 91 6.54 -16.70 -10.25
C TYR A 91 6.62 -17.28 -8.83
N LYS A 92 7.73 -17.95 -8.48
CA LYS A 92 7.94 -18.53 -7.15
C LYS A 92 7.87 -17.47 -6.06
N ARG A 93 8.51 -16.32 -6.29
CA ARG A 93 8.50 -15.18 -5.38
C ARG A 93 7.09 -14.63 -5.18
N LEU A 94 6.34 -14.41 -6.27
CA LEU A 94 4.97 -13.89 -6.21
C LEU A 94 4.02 -14.85 -5.50
N LEU A 95 4.15 -16.16 -5.72
CA LEU A 95 3.38 -17.16 -4.99
C LEU A 95 3.69 -17.14 -3.49
N HIS A 96 4.97 -17.13 -3.14
CA HIS A 96 5.37 -17.11 -1.74
C HIS A 96 4.90 -15.84 -1.02
N GLU A 97 5.03 -14.68 -1.67
CA GLU A 97 4.49 -13.41 -1.16
C GLU A 97 2.96 -13.47 -1.01
N ALA A 98 2.25 -14.11 -1.95
CA ALA A 98 0.81 -14.28 -1.87
C ALA A 98 0.38 -15.15 -0.68
N GLU A 99 1.07 -16.27 -0.43
CA GLU A 99 0.82 -17.14 0.72
C GLU A 99 1.08 -16.43 2.05
N LEU A 100 2.21 -15.72 2.16
CA LEU A 100 2.53 -14.95 3.37
C LEU A 100 1.50 -13.84 3.61
N ALA A 101 1.10 -13.12 2.57
CA ALA A 101 0.06 -12.09 2.68
C ALA A 101 -1.29 -12.70 3.09
N PHE A 102 -1.62 -13.90 2.58
CA PHE A 102 -2.83 -14.61 2.94
C PHE A 102 -2.85 -15.00 4.43
N VAL A 103 -1.75 -15.60 4.92
CA VAL A 103 -1.60 -15.97 6.33
C VAL A 103 -1.60 -14.74 7.24
N ALA A 104 -1.03 -13.63 6.78
CA ALA A 104 -1.05 -12.35 7.49
C ALA A 104 -2.40 -11.62 7.46
N GLY A 105 -3.44 -12.20 6.84
CA GLY A 105 -4.77 -11.57 6.71
C GLY A 105 -4.84 -10.41 5.70
N ARG A 106 -3.77 -10.14 4.95
CA ARG A 106 -3.71 -9.11 3.90
C ARG A 106 -4.27 -9.65 2.59
N PHE A 107 -5.59 -9.89 2.55
CA PHE A 107 -6.26 -10.58 1.44
C PHE A 107 -6.18 -9.84 0.10
N PHE A 108 -6.20 -8.50 0.10
CA PHE A 108 -6.09 -7.72 -1.12
C PHE A 108 -4.71 -7.89 -1.79
N GLU A 109 -3.65 -7.82 -0.98
CA GLU A 109 -2.28 -8.04 -1.43
C GLU A 109 -2.08 -9.49 -1.91
N ALA A 110 -2.59 -10.46 -1.15
CA ALA A 110 -2.57 -11.88 -1.51
C ALA A 110 -3.23 -12.14 -2.87
N LEU A 111 -4.42 -11.55 -3.10
CA LEU A 111 -5.14 -11.68 -4.37
C LEU A 111 -4.37 -11.08 -5.53
N ALA A 112 -3.79 -9.89 -5.35
CA ALA A 112 -3.02 -9.21 -6.38
C ALA A 112 -1.78 -10.02 -6.78
N LYS A 113 -1.03 -10.52 -5.79
CA LYS A 113 0.18 -11.33 -5.99
C LYS A 113 -0.12 -12.69 -6.61
N ALA A 114 -1.19 -13.37 -6.17
CA ALA A 114 -1.61 -14.65 -6.76
C ALA A 114 -2.08 -14.50 -8.21
N LYS A 115 -2.82 -13.43 -8.55
CA LYS A 115 -3.19 -13.12 -9.94
C LYS A 115 -1.98 -12.78 -10.81
N ALA A 116 -1.03 -12.03 -10.27
CA ALA A 116 0.23 -11.74 -10.95
C ALA A 116 1.01 -13.04 -11.24
N ALA A 117 1.08 -13.96 -10.27
CA ALA A 117 1.68 -15.28 -10.47
C ALA A 117 0.93 -16.10 -11.54
N ALA A 118 -0.41 -16.10 -11.54
CA ALA A 118 -1.22 -16.77 -12.55
C ALA A 118 -1.03 -16.18 -13.96
N LYS A 119 -0.69 -14.88 -14.08
CA LYS A 119 -0.36 -14.24 -15.36
C LYS A 119 0.98 -14.73 -15.92
N ILE A 120 1.95 -15.01 -15.06
CA ILE A 120 3.25 -15.54 -15.46
C ILE A 120 3.13 -17.02 -15.84
N GLN A 121 2.45 -17.82 -15.01
CA GLN A 121 2.22 -19.24 -15.24
C GLN A 121 0.73 -19.58 -15.16
N PRO A 122 -0.01 -19.53 -16.30
CA PRO A 122 -1.46 -19.77 -16.33
C PRO A 122 -1.89 -21.17 -15.88
N ARG A 123 -1.02 -22.16 -16.03
CA ARG A 123 -1.25 -23.57 -15.65
C ARG A 123 -0.83 -23.88 -14.20
N SER A 124 -0.89 -22.89 -13.31
CA SER A 124 -0.57 -23.07 -11.88
C SER A 124 -1.82 -23.36 -11.06
N ALA A 125 -1.98 -24.60 -10.60
CA ALA A 125 -3.09 -24.97 -9.70
C ALA A 125 -3.02 -24.22 -8.36
N LEU A 126 -1.82 -24.01 -7.82
CA LEU A 126 -1.58 -23.27 -6.57
C LEU A 126 -2.02 -21.81 -6.66
N ALA A 127 -1.69 -21.10 -7.74
CA ALA A 127 -2.09 -19.70 -7.90
C ALA A 127 -3.62 -19.55 -7.91
N HIS A 128 -4.32 -20.41 -8.66
CA HIS A 128 -5.79 -20.42 -8.70
C HIS A 128 -6.41 -20.87 -7.37
N THR A 129 -5.74 -21.76 -6.62
CA THR A 129 -6.17 -22.15 -5.28
C THR A 129 -6.11 -20.99 -4.29
N ILE A 130 -5.03 -20.20 -4.29
CA ILE A 130 -4.90 -19.02 -3.41
C ILE A 130 -5.95 -17.97 -3.79
N VAL A 131 -6.19 -17.73 -5.08
CA VAL A 131 -7.26 -16.84 -5.55
C VAL A 131 -8.64 -17.31 -5.04
N GLY A 132 -8.92 -18.61 -5.16
CA GLY A 132 -10.15 -19.21 -4.64
C GLY A 132 -10.28 -19.09 -3.12
N ASP A 133 -9.20 -19.35 -2.38
CA ASP A 133 -9.15 -19.22 -0.92
C ASP A 133 -9.40 -17.77 -0.47
N VAL A 134 -8.85 -16.78 -1.18
CA VAL A 134 -9.12 -15.37 -0.91
C VAL A 134 -10.58 -15.01 -1.18
N TYR A 135 -11.14 -15.42 -2.33
CA TYR A 135 -12.55 -15.13 -2.64
C TYR A 135 -13.52 -15.79 -1.67
N ARG A 136 -13.19 -17.01 -1.19
CA ARG A 136 -13.96 -17.70 -0.16
C ARG A 136 -14.02 -16.90 1.13
N ILE A 137 -12.89 -16.32 1.57
CA ILE A 137 -12.85 -15.47 2.77
C ILE A 137 -13.61 -14.15 2.55
N GLN A 138 -13.60 -13.60 1.33
CA GLN A 138 -14.36 -12.40 0.97
C GLN A 138 -15.88 -12.63 0.82
N GLY A 139 -16.38 -13.86 1.03
CA GLY A 139 -17.78 -14.21 0.83
C GLY A 139 -18.23 -14.32 -0.63
N LYS A 140 -17.29 -14.28 -1.59
CA LYS A 140 -17.56 -14.38 -3.03
C LYS A 140 -17.53 -15.83 -3.49
N SER A 141 -18.46 -16.64 -3.00
CA SER A 141 -18.51 -18.10 -3.18
C SER A 141 -18.48 -18.54 -4.65
N GLU A 142 -19.18 -17.83 -5.55
CA GLU A 142 -19.20 -18.14 -6.99
C GLU A 142 -17.82 -18.01 -7.65
N LEU A 143 -17.10 -16.92 -7.34
CA LEU A 143 -15.75 -16.68 -7.85
C LEU A 143 -14.72 -17.64 -7.23
N ALA A 144 -14.95 -18.05 -5.99
CA ALA A 144 -14.14 -19.04 -5.32
C ALA A 144 -14.30 -20.43 -5.97
N LEU A 145 -15.55 -20.85 -6.21
CA LEU A 145 -15.85 -22.12 -6.89
C LEU A 145 -15.28 -22.15 -8.30
N SER A 146 -15.42 -21.07 -9.09
CA SER A 146 -14.83 -21.03 -10.43
C SER A 146 -13.31 -21.14 -10.42
N SER A 147 -12.65 -20.45 -9.47
CA SER A 147 -11.19 -20.53 -9.31
C SER A 147 -10.73 -21.91 -8.86
N TYR A 148 -11.46 -22.56 -7.94
CA TYR A 148 -11.20 -23.93 -7.53
C TYR A 148 -11.45 -24.94 -8.66
N THR A 149 -12.45 -24.74 -9.50
CA THR A 149 -12.67 -25.58 -10.70
C THR A 149 -11.46 -25.54 -11.63
N ILE A 150 -10.91 -24.35 -11.90
CA ILE A 150 -9.69 -24.22 -12.71
C ILE A 150 -8.52 -24.94 -12.03
N ALA A 151 -8.35 -24.75 -10.72
CA ALA A 151 -7.29 -25.41 -9.97
C ALA A 151 -7.42 -26.96 -9.99
N LEU A 152 -8.63 -27.50 -9.86
CA LEU A 152 -8.91 -28.94 -9.94
C LEU A 152 -8.70 -29.51 -11.34
N GLN A 153 -8.98 -28.74 -12.39
CA GLN A 153 -8.66 -29.15 -13.77
C GLN A 153 -7.15 -29.26 -13.99
N LEU A 154 -6.36 -28.43 -13.32
CA LEU A 154 -4.90 -28.44 -13.40
C LEU A 154 -4.25 -29.50 -12.50
N ASP A 155 -4.86 -29.78 -11.34
CA ASP A 155 -4.42 -30.80 -10.38
C ASP A 155 -5.61 -31.64 -9.86
N PRO A 156 -6.07 -32.64 -10.63
CA PRO A 156 -7.27 -33.42 -10.29
C PRO A 156 -7.10 -34.34 -9.07
N ASN A 157 -5.87 -34.72 -8.73
CA ASN A 157 -5.58 -35.67 -7.65
C ASN A 157 -5.43 -34.99 -6.27
N ASN A 158 -5.74 -33.69 -6.19
CA ASN A 158 -5.61 -32.93 -4.96
C ASN A 158 -6.82 -33.09 -4.04
N ASP A 159 -6.76 -34.10 -3.16
CA ASP A 159 -7.81 -34.40 -2.18
C ASP A 159 -8.17 -33.20 -1.28
N SER A 160 -7.17 -32.39 -0.91
CA SER A 160 -7.39 -31.18 -0.09
C SER A 160 -8.24 -30.14 -0.82
N LEU A 161 -7.93 -29.89 -2.09
CA LEU A 161 -8.68 -28.96 -2.93
C LEU A 161 -10.09 -29.49 -3.23
N GLN A 162 -10.23 -30.79 -3.47
CA GLN A 162 -11.53 -31.42 -3.72
C GLN A 162 -12.45 -31.31 -2.49
N LYS A 163 -11.90 -31.50 -1.28
CA LYS A 163 -12.62 -31.28 -0.02
C LYS A 163 -13.03 -29.82 0.15
N LYS A 164 -12.14 -28.86 -0.13
CA LYS A 164 -12.45 -27.42 -0.09
C LYS A 164 -13.59 -27.06 -1.04
N PHE A 165 -13.52 -27.53 -2.29
CA PHE A 165 -14.55 -27.33 -3.31
C PHE A 165 -15.89 -27.91 -2.88
N THR A 166 -15.91 -29.19 -2.48
CA THR A 166 -17.14 -29.91 -2.09
C THR A 166 -17.80 -29.27 -0.89
N ARG A 167 -17.01 -28.88 0.12
CA ARG A 167 -17.53 -28.18 1.30
C ARG A 167 -18.18 -26.86 0.91
N LEU A 168 -17.52 -26.05 0.09
CA LEU A 168 -18.05 -24.77 -0.34
C LEU A 168 -19.30 -24.92 -1.22
N ALA A 169 -19.30 -25.87 -2.15
CA ALA A 169 -20.44 -26.17 -3.00
C ALA A 169 -21.65 -26.65 -2.19
N LYS A 170 -21.43 -27.50 -1.17
CA LYS A 170 -22.49 -27.97 -0.27
C LYS A 170 -23.06 -26.82 0.57
N THR A 171 -22.22 -25.94 1.11
CA THR A 171 -22.68 -24.75 1.84
C THR A 171 -23.53 -23.85 0.94
N ARG A 172 -23.11 -23.64 -0.31
CA ARG A 172 -23.87 -22.85 -1.29
C ARG A 172 -25.20 -23.50 -1.67
N ALA A 173 -25.24 -24.82 -1.83
CA ALA A 173 -26.45 -25.56 -2.14
C ALA A 173 -27.44 -25.61 -0.95
N ALA A 174 -26.94 -25.47 0.28
CA ALA A 174 -27.75 -25.41 1.50
C ALA A 174 -28.26 -23.99 1.81
N GLU A 175 -27.61 -22.94 1.30
CA GLU A 175 -28.22 -21.61 1.24
C GLU A 175 -29.41 -21.68 0.28
N PRO A 176 -30.61 -21.22 0.68
CA PRO A 176 -31.70 -21.05 -0.28
C PRO A 176 -31.15 -20.19 -1.41
N ALA A 177 -31.31 -20.65 -2.65
CA ALA A 177 -30.91 -19.88 -3.81
C ALA A 177 -31.58 -18.52 -3.70
N THR A 178 -30.84 -17.50 -3.24
CA THR A 178 -31.16 -16.13 -3.57
C THR A 178 -31.24 -16.16 -5.09
N PRO A 179 -32.39 -15.79 -5.67
CA PRO A 179 -32.49 -15.70 -7.12
C PRO A 179 -31.25 -14.97 -7.57
N ILE A 180 -30.55 -15.47 -8.60
CA ILE A 180 -29.71 -14.60 -9.41
C ILE A 180 -30.58 -13.36 -9.59
N ALA A 181 -30.15 -12.20 -9.12
CA ALA A 181 -30.97 -11.01 -9.16
C ALA A 181 -30.58 -10.22 -10.42
N PRO A 182 -31.05 -10.57 -11.63
CA PRO A 182 -30.79 -9.76 -12.82
C PRO A 182 -31.65 -8.48 -12.85
N ALA A 183 -32.13 -8.00 -11.70
CA ALA A 183 -32.94 -6.79 -11.61
C ALA A 183 -32.50 -5.84 -10.48
N ALA A 184 -32.02 -6.33 -9.33
CA ALA A 184 -31.70 -5.45 -8.19
C ALA A 184 -30.51 -4.51 -8.46
N ASP A 185 -29.47 -4.99 -9.15
CA ASP A 185 -28.31 -4.16 -9.49
C ASP A 185 -28.60 -3.23 -10.67
N GLY A 186 -29.39 -3.68 -11.65
CA GLY A 186 -29.86 -2.85 -12.77
C GLY A 186 -30.78 -1.73 -12.29
N VAL A 187 -31.68 -2.01 -11.35
CA VAL A 187 -32.57 -0.99 -10.73
C VAL A 187 -31.77 0.01 -9.92
N LYS A 188 -30.78 -0.42 -9.13
CA LYS A 188 -29.87 0.50 -8.41
C LYS A 188 -29.06 1.37 -9.35
N MET A 189 -28.53 0.79 -10.43
CA MET A 189 -27.78 1.52 -11.45
C MET A 189 -28.67 2.53 -12.19
N ALA A 190 -29.88 2.13 -12.59
CA ALA A 190 -30.85 3.02 -13.21
C ALA A 190 -31.25 4.17 -12.26
N ALA A 191 -31.52 3.88 -10.99
CA ALA A 191 -31.81 4.89 -9.97
C ALA A 191 -30.64 5.89 -9.81
N GLN A 192 -29.39 5.41 -9.87
CA GLN A 192 -28.22 6.27 -9.79
C GLN A 192 -28.08 7.18 -11.01
N ILE A 193 -28.27 6.63 -12.21
CA ILE A 193 -28.23 7.39 -13.46
C ILE A 193 -29.31 8.48 -13.44
N ILE A 194 -30.53 8.13 -13.03
CA ILE A 194 -31.64 9.07 -12.91
C ILE A 194 -31.32 10.18 -11.89
N GLY A 195 -30.78 9.82 -10.72
CA GLY A 195 -30.44 10.79 -9.68
C GLY A 195 -29.34 11.77 -10.10
N PHE A 196 -28.25 11.28 -10.70
CA PHE A 196 -27.18 12.15 -11.22
C PHE A 196 -27.66 13.00 -12.40
N SER A 197 -28.52 12.45 -13.27
CA SER A 197 -29.15 13.20 -14.36
C SER A 197 -30.05 14.32 -13.82
N GLY A 198 -30.77 14.07 -12.72
CA GLY A 198 -31.55 15.09 -12.02
C GLY A 198 -30.68 16.21 -11.45
N CYS A 199 -29.54 15.88 -10.84
CA CYS A 199 -28.58 16.88 -10.36
C CYS A 199 -28.02 17.73 -11.52
N LEU A 200 -27.58 17.09 -12.60
CA LEU A 200 -27.12 17.79 -13.81
C LEU A 200 -28.22 18.63 -14.45
N PHE A 201 -29.45 18.17 -14.42
CA PHE A 201 -30.60 18.92 -14.91
C PHE A 201 -30.81 20.21 -14.10
N THR A 202 -30.66 20.19 -12.77
CA THR A 202 -30.74 21.43 -11.97
C THR A 202 -29.61 22.42 -12.28
N VAL A 203 -28.40 21.95 -12.55
CA VAL A 203 -27.28 22.79 -13.02
C VAL A 203 -27.59 23.38 -14.40
N PHE A 204 -28.16 22.57 -15.29
CA PHE A 204 -28.60 23.02 -16.61
C PHE A 204 -29.74 24.04 -16.54
N MET A 205 -30.68 23.88 -15.60
CA MET A 205 -31.74 24.87 -15.35
C MET A 205 -31.18 26.19 -14.83
N ALA A 206 -30.09 26.17 -14.06
CA ALA A 206 -29.41 27.41 -13.65
C ALA A 206 -28.82 28.18 -14.83
N LEU A 207 -28.43 27.49 -15.92
CA LEU A 207 -27.99 28.12 -17.18
C LEU A 207 -29.16 28.71 -17.97
N LEU A 208 -30.25 27.97 -18.13
CA LEU A 208 -31.36 28.34 -19.01
C LEU A 208 -32.38 29.30 -18.38
N ALA A 209 -32.69 29.08 -17.10
CA ALA A 209 -33.71 29.82 -16.37
C ALA A 209 -33.15 30.41 -15.08
N PRO A 210 -32.10 31.26 -15.19
CA PRO A 210 -31.43 31.84 -14.04
C PRO A 210 -32.38 32.62 -13.13
N GLY A 211 -33.53 33.11 -13.61
CA GLY A 211 -34.46 33.91 -12.81
C GLY A 211 -33.95 35.32 -12.53
N GLN A 212 -34.78 36.15 -11.89
CA GLN A 212 -34.40 37.51 -11.53
C GLN A 212 -33.63 37.54 -10.22
N ALA A 213 -32.58 38.36 -10.18
CA ALA A 213 -31.75 38.58 -9.01
C ALA A 213 -32.55 39.27 -7.89
N ILE A 214 -32.37 38.83 -6.64
CA ILE A 214 -33.19 39.29 -5.50
C ILE A 214 -32.62 40.56 -4.83
N GLY A 215 -31.49 41.13 -5.28
CA GLY A 215 -31.03 42.41 -4.73
C GLY A 215 -29.74 42.99 -5.32
N SER A 216 -29.29 44.11 -4.75
CA SER A 216 -28.04 44.78 -5.13
C SER A 216 -26.87 44.39 -4.20
N ALA A 217 -25.87 43.74 -4.79
CA ALA A 217 -24.50 43.42 -4.31
C ALA A 217 -24.32 42.35 -3.20
N GLY A 218 -23.23 41.56 -3.34
CA GLY A 218 -22.77 40.53 -2.40
C GLY A 218 -23.44 39.16 -2.60
N ILE A 219 -24.65 39.02 -2.07
CA ILE A 219 -25.55 37.86 -2.29
C ILE A 219 -26.65 38.23 -3.31
N GLY A 220 -26.79 39.53 -3.63
CA GLY A 220 -27.87 40.07 -4.46
C GLY A 220 -27.92 39.56 -5.91
N ALA A 221 -26.82 39.06 -6.47
CA ALA A 221 -26.81 38.44 -7.80
C ALA A 221 -27.47 37.06 -7.83
N TRP A 222 -27.80 36.49 -6.67
CA TRP A 222 -28.57 35.26 -6.61
C TRP A 222 -30.04 35.50 -6.90
N SER A 223 -30.59 34.59 -7.68
CA SER A 223 -32.02 34.50 -7.90
C SER A 223 -32.65 33.45 -6.99
N SER A 224 -33.98 33.52 -6.85
CA SER A 224 -34.78 32.50 -6.18
C SER A 224 -34.61 31.14 -6.86
N ASN A 225 -34.56 31.13 -8.19
CA ASN A 225 -34.38 29.93 -8.99
C ASN A 225 -33.04 29.25 -8.69
N LEU A 226 -31.95 30.03 -8.63
CA LEU A 226 -30.62 29.49 -8.36
C LEU A 226 -30.56 28.84 -6.97
N LEU A 227 -31.12 29.51 -5.94
CA LEU A 227 -31.23 28.97 -4.60
C LEU A 227 -32.02 27.65 -4.59
N LEU A 228 -33.15 27.62 -5.28
CA LEU A 228 -33.99 26.43 -5.41
C LEU A 228 -33.24 25.28 -6.09
N TYR A 229 -32.54 25.54 -7.20
CA TYR A 229 -31.78 24.52 -7.92
C TYR A 229 -30.64 23.95 -7.09
N MET A 230 -29.89 24.78 -6.37
CA MET A 230 -28.82 24.32 -5.47
C MET A 230 -29.37 23.49 -4.31
N ALA A 231 -30.50 23.90 -3.71
CA ALA A 231 -31.14 23.16 -2.63
C ALA A 231 -31.66 21.80 -3.08
N ILE A 232 -32.35 21.74 -4.23
CA ILE A 232 -32.84 20.48 -4.83
C ILE A 232 -31.65 19.59 -5.21
N CYS A 233 -30.61 20.15 -5.82
CA CYS A 233 -29.41 19.40 -6.17
C CYS A 233 -28.75 18.78 -4.93
N GLY A 234 -28.59 19.56 -3.86
CA GLY A 234 -28.09 19.06 -2.58
C GLY A 234 -28.92 17.90 -2.06
N LEU A 235 -30.25 18.08 -1.99
CA LEU A 235 -31.17 17.04 -1.51
C LEU A 235 -31.06 15.75 -2.32
N LEU A 236 -31.11 15.85 -3.65
CA LEU A 236 -30.96 14.70 -4.56
C LEU A 236 -29.63 14.00 -4.34
N LEU A 237 -28.53 14.76 -4.23
CA LEU A 237 -27.20 14.24 -3.99
C LEU A 237 -27.11 13.51 -2.65
N GLY A 238 -27.73 14.04 -1.59
CA GLY A 238 -27.82 13.41 -0.28
C GLY A 238 -28.55 12.06 -0.31
N VAL A 239 -29.73 12.03 -0.93
CA VAL A 239 -30.53 10.80 -1.11
C VAL A 239 -29.74 9.76 -1.91
N LEU A 240 -29.10 10.19 -3.00
CA LEU A 240 -28.31 9.35 -3.88
C LEU A 240 -27.10 8.73 -3.17
N MET A 241 -26.36 9.53 -2.41
CA MET A 241 -25.19 9.09 -1.65
C MET A 241 -25.58 8.12 -0.53
N SER A 242 -26.74 8.32 0.10
CA SER A 242 -27.30 7.36 1.06
C SER A 242 -27.72 6.06 0.37
N ALA A 243 -28.50 6.13 -0.71
CA ALA A 243 -29.04 4.96 -1.40
C ALA A 243 -27.95 4.07 -2.04
N SER A 244 -26.86 4.70 -2.51
CA SER A 244 -25.71 4.00 -3.11
C SER A 244 -24.75 3.39 -2.10
N GLY A 245 -24.88 3.69 -0.81
CA GLY A 245 -23.91 3.28 0.22
C GLY A 245 -22.52 3.90 0.03
N TRP A 246 -22.41 4.98 -0.78
CA TRP A 246 -21.14 5.67 -0.99
C TRP A 246 -20.65 6.38 0.27
N VAL A 247 -21.59 6.81 1.11
CA VAL A 247 -21.38 7.40 2.43
C VAL A 247 -21.93 6.40 3.45
N GLN A 248 -21.11 6.03 4.45
CA GLN A 248 -21.53 5.13 5.53
C GLN A 248 -22.55 5.81 6.46
N ALA A 249 -23.08 5.05 7.44
CA ALA A 249 -24.14 5.49 8.34
C ALA A 249 -23.81 6.82 9.04
N VAL A 250 -24.85 7.46 9.60
CA VAL A 250 -24.77 8.86 10.07
C VAL A 250 -23.60 9.18 10.98
N GLN A 251 -23.22 8.19 11.77
CA GLN A 251 -22.18 8.27 12.79
C GLN A 251 -20.75 8.34 12.20
N ASP A 252 -20.54 7.82 10.99
CA ASP A 252 -19.23 7.77 10.31
C ASP A 252 -19.02 8.95 9.35
N ALA A 253 -20.11 9.58 8.90
CA ALA A 253 -20.10 10.68 7.93
C ALA A 253 -20.11 12.06 8.60
N LEU A 254 -20.72 12.18 9.79
CA LEU A 254 -20.65 13.34 10.66
C LEU A 254 -20.82 12.85 12.09
N PRO A 255 -19.74 12.68 12.87
CA PRO A 255 -19.92 12.27 14.25
C PRO A 255 -20.71 13.39 14.95
N ILE A 256 -21.97 13.09 15.28
CA ILE A 256 -22.92 14.00 15.96
C ILE A 256 -22.37 14.44 17.34
N LYS A 257 -21.24 13.86 17.76
CA LYS A 257 -20.44 14.25 18.92
C LYS A 257 -19.01 14.57 18.48
N GLY A 258 -18.40 15.61 19.06
CA GLY A 258 -16.99 15.93 18.84
C GLY A 258 -16.71 16.85 17.64
N PRO A 259 -15.51 16.79 17.04
CA PRO A 259 -15.04 17.78 16.06
C PRO A 259 -15.80 17.76 14.72
N GLY A 260 -16.48 16.66 14.38
CA GLY A 260 -17.26 16.58 13.13
C GLY A 260 -18.53 17.43 13.13
N LEU A 261 -19.24 17.51 14.26
CA LEU A 261 -20.39 18.42 14.41
C LEU A 261 -19.96 19.88 14.20
N ILE A 262 -18.79 20.26 14.75
CA ILE A 262 -18.23 21.60 14.58
C ILE A 262 -17.94 21.87 13.09
N LEU A 263 -17.35 20.91 12.38
CA LEU A 263 -17.12 21.04 10.94
C LEU A 263 -18.43 21.15 10.15
N ALA A 264 -19.48 20.40 10.50
CA ALA A 264 -20.81 20.57 9.88
C ALA A 264 -21.38 21.96 10.10
N LEU A 265 -21.34 22.46 11.34
CA LEU A 265 -21.84 23.80 11.67
C LEU A 265 -21.05 24.89 10.93
N ILE A 266 -19.72 24.76 10.87
CA ILE A 266 -18.88 25.65 10.07
C ILE A 266 -19.24 25.53 8.59
N ALA A 267 -19.52 24.33 8.07
CA ALA A 267 -19.87 24.16 6.66
C ALA A 267 -21.21 24.82 6.28
N LEU A 268 -22.15 24.92 7.22
CA LEU A 268 -23.41 25.65 7.01
C LEU A 268 -23.18 27.16 6.88
N LEU A 269 -22.18 27.72 7.56
CA LEU A 269 -21.84 29.15 7.47
C LEU A 269 -20.81 29.45 6.37
N CYS A 270 -19.79 28.61 6.23
CA CYS A 270 -18.67 28.76 5.31
C CYS A 270 -18.09 27.40 4.93
N PHE A 271 -18.67 26.79 3.90
CA PHE A 271 -18.27 25.51 3.33
C PHE A 271 -16.78 25.47 2.92
N PRO A 272 -16.21 26.47 2.21
CA PRO A 272 -14.80 26.42 1.81
C PRO A 272 -13.84 26.39 3.00
N LEU A 273 -14.14 27.15 4.06
CA LEU A 273 -13.35 27.15 5.28
C LEU A 273 -13.44 25.80 5.98
N SER A 274 -14.64 25.22 6.08
CA SER A 274 -14.81 23.89 6.68
C SER A 274 -14.04 22.81 5.92
N ALA A 275 -14.10 22.84 4.58
CA ALA A 275 -13.36 21.92 3.73
C ALA A 275 -11.83 22.06 3.92
N ALA A 276 -11.34 23.29 4.06
CA ALA A 276 -9.91 23.57 4.29
C ALA A 276 -9.44 23.07 5.66
N ILE A 277 -10.22 23.32 6.73
CA ILE A 277 -9.91 22.82 8.08
C ILE A 277 -9.93 21.29 8.08
N TYR A 278 -10.93 20.68 7.44
CA TYR A 278 -11.01 19.23 7.34
C TYR A 278 -9.81 18.63 6.58
N ALA A 279 -9.41 19.24 5.45
CA ALA A 279 -8.23 18.82 4.71
C ALA A 279 -6.94 18.92 5.55
N LEU A 280 -6.79 19.99 6.33
CA LEU A 280 -5.65 20.17 7.25
C LEU A 280 -5.63 19.12 8.36
N ILE A 281 -6.79 18.84 8.98
CA ILE A 281 -6.89 17.79 10.00
C ILE A 281 -6.54 16.43 9.40
N SER A 282 -7.05 16.15 8.19
CA SER A 282 -6.80 14.91 7.47
C SER A 282 -5.32 14.69 7.13
N THR A 283 -4.55 15.74 6.81
CA THR A 283 -3.12 15.61 6.55
C THR A 283 -2.31 15.40 7.82
N ILE A 284 -2.68 16.07 8.92
CA ILE A 284 -2.04 15.92 10.24
C ILE A 284 -2.22 14.51 10.80
N HIS A 285 -3.42 13.92 10.64
CA HIS A 285 -3.75 12.62 11.23
C HIS A 285 -3.41 11.42 10.31
N GLY A 286 -2.79 11.65 9.16
CA GLY A 286 -2.38 10.58 8.24
C GLY A 286 -3.55 9.89 7.50
N GLY A 287 -4.72 10.52 7.46
CA GLY A 287 -5.90 9.99 6.76
C GLY A 287 -7.20 10.67 7.16
N GLY A 288 -8.09 10.89 6.19
CA GLY A 288 -9.44 11.44 6.40
C GLY A 288 -10.50 10.36 6.25
N SER A 289 -11.71 10.62 6.77
CA SER A 289 -12.84 9.73 6.56
C SER A 289 -13.17 9.67 5.07
N PRO A 290 -13.22 8.46 4.45
CA PRO A 290 -13.61 8.31 3.05
C PRO A 290 -15.01 8.87 2.76
N SER A 291 -15.89 8.87 3.76
CA SER A 291 -17.26 9.35 3.67
C SER A 291 -17.30 10.88 3.63
N LEU A 292 -16.57 11.55 4.54
CA LEU A 292 -16.44 13.01 4.51
C LEU A 292 -15.75 13.48 3.22
N ASN A 293 -14.69 12.79 2.77
CA ASN A 293 -13.99 13.14 1.52
C ASN A 293 -14.95 13.16 0.32
N LYS A 294 -15.84 12.18 0.22
CA LYS A 294 -16.84 12.11 -0.85
C LYS A 294 -17.90 13.20 -0.71
N ALA A 295 -18.37 13.48 0.50
CA ALA A 295 -19.38 14.51 0.73
C ALA A 295 -18.86 15.92 0.41
N TYR A 296 -17.68 16.28 0.92
CA TYR A 296 -17.01 17.55 0.59
C TYR A 296 -16.65 17.62 -0.89
N GLY A 297 -16.14 16.53 -1.47
CA GLY A 297 -15.81 16.47 -2.90
C GLY A 297 -17.03 16.68 -3.80
N ALA A 298 -18.15 16.02 -3.50
CA ALA A 298 -19.36 16.12 -4.30
C ALA A 298 -20.02 17.51 -4.16
N ALA A 299 -20.18 18.02 -2.94
CA ALA A 299 -20.74 19.35 -2.71
C ALA A 299 -19.87 20.45 -3.32
N GLY A 300 -18.54 20.33 -3.21
CA GLY A 300 -17.59 21.27 -3.83
C GLY A 300 -17.64 21.22 -5.35
N LEU A 301 -17.71 20.03 -5.96
CA LEU A 301 -17.84 19.88 -7.40
C LEU A 301 -19.13 20.55 -7.93
N PHE A 302 -20.27 20.29 -7.30
CA PHE A 302 -21.52 20.90 -7.73
C PHE A 302 -21.56 22.41 -7.46
N ALA A 303 -20.96 22.90 -6.38
CA ALA A 303 -20.80 24.34 -6.17
C ALA A 303 -20.00 25.01 -7.31
N ILE A 304 -18.92 24.38 -7.77
CA ILE A 304 -18.14 24.84 -8.93
C ILE A 304 -18.99 24.79 -10.21
N LEU A 305 -19.71 23.68 -10.44
CA LEU A 305 -20.59 23.55 -11.61
C LEU A 305 -21.68 24.63 -11.63
N PHE A 306 -22.30 24.93 -10.50
CA PHE A 306 -23.26 26.03 -10.38
C PHE A 306 -22.61 27.41 -10.57
N ALA A 307 -21.39 27.61 -10.08
CA ALA A 307 -20.67 28.86 -10.30
C ALA A 307 -20.38 29.10 -11.79
N VAL A 308 -19.97 28.04 -12.51
CA VAL A 308 -19.75 28.08 -13.96
C VAL A 308 -21.07 28.26 -14.71
N ALA A 309 -22.12 27.54 -14.30
CA ALA A 309 -23.46 27.64 -14.89
C ALA A 309 -24.08 29.04 -14.71
N TYR A 310 -23.85 29.65 -13.55
CA TYR A 310 -24.37 30.97 -13.21
C TYR A 310 -23.21 31.97 -13.12
N PHE A 311 -22.56 32.22 -14.26
CA PHE A 311 -21.35 33.04 -14.34
C PHE A 311 -21.52 34.46 -13.77
N GLN A 312 -22.74 35.02 -13.84
CA GLN A 312 -23.05 36.35 -13.32
C GLN A 312 -22.83 36.48 -11.80
N ALA A 313 -22.99 35.39 -11.05
CA ALA A 313 -22.73 35.36 -9.60
C ALA A 313 -21.56 34.43 -9.26
N PHE A 314 -20.63 34.19 -10.20
CA PHE A 314 -19.56 33.20 -10.06
C PHE A 314 -18.86 33.25 -8.70
N GLY A 315 -18.39 34.42 -8.27
CA GLY A 315 -17.68 34.57 -6.99
C GLY A 315 -18.56 34.28 -5.77
N ALA A 316 -19.80 34.78 -5.76
CA ALA A 316 -20.75 34.53 -4.68
C ALA A 316 -21.15 33.05 -4.62
N THR A 317 -21.38 32.42 -5.77
CA THR A 317 -21.72 31.00 -5.86
C THR A 317 -20.55 30.10 -5.47
N LEU A 318 -19.31 30.48 -5.78
CA LEU A 318 -18.12 29.73 -5.36
C LEU A 318 -17.91 29.79 -3.85
N LEU A 319 -18.15 30.96 -3.23
CA LEU A 319 -17.96 31.18 -1.80
C LEU A 319 -19.09 30.60 -0.94
N PHE A 320 -20.35 30.74 -1.40
CA PHE A 320 -21.53 30.45 -0.60
C PHE A 320 -22.41 29.33 -1.17
N GLY A 321 -22.29 28.99 -2.46
CA GLY A 321 -23.10 27.95 -3.08
C GLY A 321 -22.85 26.56 -2.45
N GLY A 322 -21.61 26.31 -2.02
CA GLY A 322 -21.26 25.12 -1.24
C GLY A 322 -22.07 24.98 0.05
N ASN A 323 -22.41 26.08 0.73
CA ASN A 323 -23.22 26.05 1.95
C ASN A 323 -24.61 25.48 1.67
N VAL A 324 -25.25 25.95 0.58
CA VAL A 324 -26.61 25.57 0.19
C VAL A 324 -26.64 24.11 -0.28
N VAL A 325 -25.71 23.73 -1.16
CA VAL A 325 -25.60 22.37 -1.68
C VAL A 325 -25.29 21.38 -0.56
N PHE A 326 -24.37 21.72 0.34
CA PHE A 326 -24.00 20.85 1.45
C PHE A 326 -25.13 20.72 2.49
N ALA A 327 -25.82 21.81 2.82
CA ALA A 327 -27.01 21.75 3.67
C ALA A 327 -28.08 20.82 3.08
N GLY A 328 -28.38 20.98 1.80
CA GLY A 328 -29.31 20.08 1.09
C GLY A 328 -28.83 18.63 1.07
N LEU A 329 -27.53 18.40 0.89
CA LEU A 329 -26.94 17.05 0.95
C LEU A 329 -27.19 16.40 2.30
N LEU A 330 -26.93 17.12 3.40
CA LEU A 330 -27.18 16.61 4.75
C LEU A 330 -28.65 16.29 4.99
N THR A 331 -29.57 17.16 4.55
CA THR A 331 -31.00 16.92 4.73
C THR A 331 -31.50 15.74 3.90
N GLY A 332 -31.14 15.67 2.61
CA GLY A 332 -31.52 14.56 1.74
C GLY A 332 -30.97 13.23 2.21
N TRP A 333 -29.73 13.23 2.70
CA TRP A 333 -29.13 12.04 3.27
C TRP A 333 -29.81 11.61 4.58
N PHE A 334 -30.10 12.55 5.50
CA PHE A 334 -30.80 12.26 6.75
C PHE A 334 -32.19 11.65 6.53
N VAL A 335 -32.96 12.22 5.58
CA VAL A 335 -34.28 11.69 5.19
C VAL A 335 -34.17 10.27 4.65
N SER A 336 -33.17 10.00 3.80
CA SER A 336 -32.96 8.67 3.23
C SER A 336 -32.45 7.64 4.23
N ASP A 337 -31.68 8.05 5.25
CA ASP A 337 -31.12 7.14 6.25
C ASP A 337 -32.13 6.80 7.36
N TRP A 338 -32.97 7.77 7.75
CA TRP A 338 -34.09 7.54 8.67
C TRP A 338 -35.01 6.42 8.17
N GLY A 339 -35.33 6.41 6.87
CA GLY A 339 -36.18 5.38 6.26
C GLY A 339 -35.59 3.96 6.25
N LYS A 340 -34.29 3.80 6.56
CA LYS A 340 -33.63 2.49 6.67
C LYS A 340 -33.53 1.96 8.10
N SER A 341 -33.76 2.83 9.08
CA SER A 341 -33.59 2.53 10.51
C SER A 341 -34.92 2.43 11.28
N ALA A 342 -36.04 2.74 10.62
CA ALA A 342 -37.41 2.49 11.06
C ALA A 342 -37.95 1.18 10.45
#